data_AF-A0A2P4NYS3-F1
#
_entry.id   AF-A0A2P4NYS3-F1
#
_cell.length_a   1.000
_cell.length_b   1.000
_cell.length_c   1.000
_cell.angle_alpha   90.00
_cell.angle_beta   90.00
_cell.angle_gamma   90.00
#
_symmetry.space_group_name_H-M   'P 1'
#
loop_
_entity.id
_entity.type
_entity.pdbx_description
1 polymer ?
#
loop_
_entity_poly.entity_id
_entity_poly.type
_entity_poly.pdbx_seq_one_letter_code
_entity_poly.pdbx_strand_id
1 'polypeptide(L)'
;LKLLREIEDHPKINRFLGITKDSDYYILVLEYANEGNLRDYLKKKFTYLRWNDKIQMALDITGGLKFIHSKEIIHRDLHSKNILVNNGKLLIADFGLSKKLAEITTNSVGNRQGMIEYIEPQCFKNKNYKKDKKSDIYSLGVLLWEISSGRIPFSDCSRDLLDYYIKNGDREDPIDGTPPKYQKLYQECWNDEPKSRPDIEKNTFYLQSSQPHIHNVDNNSNSKFSDIDDFYITSDRLNLNSRSKMKSTKRIMKKIISELWLD
;
A
#
# COMPACT_ATOMS: atom_id res chain seq x y z
N LEU A 1 -11.48 -7.95 -13.56
CA LEU A 1 -11.39 -7.14 -14.81
C LEU A 1 -12.30 -5.92 -14.79
N LYS A 2 -13.62 -6.07 -14.61
CA LYS A 2 -14.55 -4.93 -14.46
C LYS A 2 -14.06 -3.92 -13.42
N LEU A 3 -13.72 -4.40 -12.22
CA LEU A 3 -13.11 -3.59 -11.16
C LEU A 3 -11.87 -2.80 -11.60
N LEU A 4 -10.94 -3.43 -12.32
CA LEU A 4 -9.71 -2.77 -12.77
C LEU A 4 -9.98 -1.62 -13.75
N ARG A 5 -10.96 -1.79 -14.64
CA ARG A 5 -11.39 -0.74 -15.58
C ARG A 5 -12.00 0.47 -14.88
N GLU A 6 -12.66 0.28 -13.75
CA GLU A 6 -13.26 1.39 -13.00
C GLU A 6 -12.24 2.29 -12.30
N ILE A 7 -11.01 1.80 -12.14
CA ILE A 7 -9.99 2.45 -11.31
C ILE A 7 -8.69 2.78 -12.04
N GLU A 8 -8.56 2.41 -13.31
CA GLU A 8 -7.30 2.48 -14.06
C GLU A 8 -6.78 3.90 -14.32
N ASP A 9 -7.64 4.92 -14.26
CA ASP A 9 -7.31 6.31 -14.59
C ASP A 9 -6.86 7.16 -13.39
N HIS A 10 -6.71 6.57 -12.20
CA HIS A 10 -6.31 7.33 -11.02
C HIS A 10 -4.78 7.31 -10.82
N PRO A 11 -4.12 8.47 -10.59
CA PRO A 11 -2.66 8.57 -10.56
C PRO A 11 -1.98 7.90 -9.36
N LYS A 12 -2.76 7.39 -8.40
CA LYS A 12 -2.29 6.63 -7.23
C LYS A 12 -2.67 5.15 -7.25
N ILE A 13 -3.14 4.67 -8.40
CA ILE A 13 -3.47 3.27 -8.65
C ILE A 13 -2.52 2.76 -9.74
N ASN A 14 -1.99 1.55 -9.57
CA ASN A 14 -1.18 0.95 -10.62
C ASN A 14 -2.05 0.70 -11.83
N ARG A 15 -1.77 1.39 -12.94
CA ARG A 15 -2.62 1.37 -14.11
C ARG A 15 -2.67 -0.02 -14.75
N PHE A 16 -3.88 -0.41 -15.13
CA PHE A 16 -4.13 -1.58 -15.95
C PHE A 16 -3.97 -1.20 -17.43
N LEU A 17 -3.13 -1.94 -18.17
CA LEU A 17 -2.85 -1.65 -19.58
C LEU A 17 -3.61 -2.58 -20.50
N GLY A 18 -3.88 -3.82 -20.08
CA GLY A 18 -4.65 -4.77 -20.85
C GLY A 18 -4.36 -6.22 -20.48
N ILE A 19 -4.86 -7.13 -21.31
CA ILE A 19 -4.64 -8.57 -21.17
C ILE A 19 -3.98 -9.05 -22.45
N THR A 20 -3.04 -9.97 -22.30
CA THR A 20 -2.56 -10.77 -23.43
C THR A 20 -2.67 -12.25 -23.08
N LYS A 21 -2.42 -13.11 -24.05
CA LYS A 21 -2.47 -14.56 -23.89
C LYS A 21 -1.19 -15.15 -24.47
N ASP A 22 -0.55 -16.04 -23.70
CA ASP A 22 0.55 -16.87 -24.16
C ASP A 22 0.16 -18.33 -23.92
N SER A 23 0.00 -19.09 -25.00
CA SER A 23 -0.50 -20.46 -24.96
C SER A 23 -1.83 -20.54 -24.18
N ASP A 24 -1.92 -21.33 -23.11
CA ASP A 24 -3.13 -21.45 -22.28
C ASP A 24 -3.18 -20.48 -21.09
N TYR A 25 -2.24 -19.53 -21.01
CA TYR A 25 -2.15 -18.59 -19.90
C TYR A 25 -2.60 -17.19 -20.30
N TYR A 26 -3.57 -16.66 -19.56
CA TYR A 26 -3.88 -15.23 -19.59
C TYR A 26 -2.86 -14.46 -18.76
N ILE A 27 -2.36 -13.37 -19.33
CA ILE A 27 -1.36 -12.49 -18.73
C ILE A 27 -1.98 -11.12 -18.53
N LEU A 28 -1.93 -10.63 -17.29
CA LEU A 28 -2.34 -9.27 -16.95
C LEU A 28 -1.16 -8.32 -17.22
N VAL A 29 -1.39 -7.30 -18.05
CA VAL A 29 -0.40 -6.27 -18.36
C VAL A 29 -0.70 -5.03 -17.53
N LEU A 30 0.27 -4.63 -16.72
CA LEU A 30 0.19 -3.53 -15.77
C LEU A 30 1.31 -2.52 -16.05
N GLU A 31 1.10 -1.26 -15.67
CA GLU A 31 2.17 -0.26 -15.67
C GLU A 31 3.36 -0.74 -14.82
N TYR A 32 4.57 -0.50 -15.33
CA TYR A 32 5.80 -0.86 -14.65
C TYR A 32 6.20 0.23 -13.65
N ALA A 33 6.29 -0.14 -12.37
CA ALA A 33 6.81 0.72 -11.30
C ALA A 33 8.31 0.48 -11.12
N ASN A 34 9.13 1.47 -11.44
CA ASN A 34 10.58 1.32 -11.61
C ASN A 34 11.38 1.16 -10.29
N GLU A 35 10.77 1.41 -9.13
CA GLU A 35 11.45 1.32 -7.83
C GLU A 35 10.96 0.15 -6.96
N GLY A 36 10.10 -0.72 -7.53
CA GLY A 36 9.61 -1.92 -6.87
C GLY A 36 8.49 -1.65 -5.87
N ASN A 37 8.43 -2.42 -4.79
CA ASN A 37 7.40 -2.27 -3.75
C ASN A 37 7.92 -1.47 -2.54
N LEU A 38 6.99 -0.92 -1.76
CA LEU A 38 7.26 -0.07 -0.60
C LEU A 38 8.12 -0.78 0.46
N ARG A 39 7.90 -2.08 0.73
CA ARG A 39 8.69 -2.84 1.71
C ARG A 39 10.18 -2.84 1.34
N ASP A 40 10.48 -3.19 0.10
CA ASP A 40 11.86 -3.22 -0.39
C ASP A 40 12.44 -1.81 -0.55
N TYR A 41 11.61 -0.84 -0.90
CA TYR A 41 11.98 0.57 -1.01
C TYR A 41 12.41 1.14 0.35
N LEU A 42 11.60 0.97 1.39
CA LEU A 42 11.93 1.42 2.76
C LEU A 42 13.23 0.78 3.22
N LYS A 43 13.41 -0.53 3.04
CA LYS A 43 14.66 -1.23 3.41
C LYS A 43 15.91 -0.58 2.82
N LYS A 44 15.83 -0.03 1.60
CA LYS A 44 16.97 0.57 0.89
C LYS A 44 17.12 2.07 1.15
N LYS A 45 16.01 2.79 1.32
CA LYS A 45 15.97 4.26 1.26
C LYS A 45 15.61 4.93 2.58
N PHE A 46 15.19 4.19 3.60
CA PHE A 46 14.63 4.76 4.82
C PHE A 46 15.52 5.82 5.49
N THR A 47 16.84 5.61 5.54
CA THR A 47 17.80 6.56 6.13
C THR A 47 17.88 7.90 5.40
N TYR A 48 17.42 7.98 4.14
CA TYR A 48 17.38 9.21 3.35
C TYR A 48 16.00 9.89 3.37
N LEU A 49 14.97 9.24 3.93
CA LEU A 49 13.61 9.78 3.95
C LEU A 49 13.41 10.73 5.13
N ARG A 50 13.09 11.98 4.81
CA ARG A 50 12.67 12.98 5.80
C ARG A 50 11.17 12.87 6.06
N TRP A 51 10.69 13.56 7.08
CA TRP A 51 9.26 13.56 7.44
C TRP A 51 8.35 14.06 6.31
N ASN A 52 8.80 15.03 5.53
CA ASN A 52 8.04 15.50 4.36
C ASN A 52 7.86 14.38 3.32
N ASP A 53 8.89 13.57 3.09
CA ASP A 53 8.83 12.43 2.18
C ASP A 53 7.85 11.38 2.72
N LYS A 54 7.96 11.04 4.01
CA LYS A 54 7.06 10.08 4.69
C LYS A 54 5.60 10.52 4.66
N ILE A 55 5.32 11.81 4.89
CA ILE A 55 3.96 12.37 4.80
C ILE A 55 3.45 12.32 3.36
N GLN A 56 4.29 12.62 2.36
CA GLN A 56 3.91 12.52 0.96
C GLN A 56 3.59 11.07 0.55
N MET A 57 4.38 10.10 1.03
CA MET A 57 4.11 8.68 0.86
C MET A 57 2.75 8.27 1.45
N ALA A 58 2.46 8.73 2.68
CA ALA A 58 1.16 8.50 3.32
C ALA A 58 -0.01 9.13 2.55
N LEU A 59 0.16 10.35 2.02
CA LEU A 59 -0.83 11.04 1.19
C LEU A 59 -1.11 10.30 -0.12
N ASP A 60 -0.07 9.77 -0.76
CA ASP A 60 -0.21 8.99 -2.00
C ASP A 60 -1.08 7.75 -1.79
N ILE A 61 -0.79 6.96 -0.74
CA ILE A 61 -1.58 5.77 -0.39
C ILE A 61 -3.02 6.18 -0.01
N THR A 62 -3.17 7.19 0.84
CA THR A 62 -4.48 7.65 1.31
C THR A 62 -5.33 8.18 0.16
N GLY A 63 -4.74 8.90 -0.80
CA GLY A 63 -5.42 9.38 -1.99
C GLY A 63 -5.90 8.25 -2.90
N GLY A 64 -5.07 7.23 -3.14
CA GLY A 64 -5.49 6.03 -3.87
C GLY A 64 -6.61 5.28 -3.15
N LEU A 65 -6.50 5.12 -1.83
CA LEU A 65 -7.49 4.41 -1.03
C LEU A 65 -8.83 5.15 -0.99
N LYS A 66 -8.79 6.48 -0.84
CA LYS A 66 -9.96 7.36 -0.92
C LYS A 66 -10.68 7.19 -2.25
N PHE A 67 -9.94 7.15 -3.35
CA PHE A 67 -10.53 6.97 -4.66
C PHE A 67 -11.27 5.63 -4.79
N ILE A 68 -10.64 4.50 -4.46
CA ILE A 68 -11.31 3.19 -4.59
C ILE A 68 -12.48 3.05 -3.61
N HIS A 69 -12.39 3.63 -2.41
CA HIS A 69 -13.50 3.68 -1.46
C HIS A 69 -14.67 4.50 -1.97
N SER A 70 -14.44 5.59 -2.72
CA SER A 70 -15.53 6.36 -3.35
C SER A 70 -16.23 5.60 -4.49
N LYS A 71 -15.58 4.57 -5.03
CA LYS A 71 -16.17 3.61 -5.98
C LYS A 71 -16.84 2.42 -5.31
N GLU A 72 -17.01 2.43 -3.99
CA GLU A 72 -17.51 1.30 -3.20
C GLU A 72 -16.68 0.01 -3.38
N ILE A 73 -15.38 0.15 -3.63
CA ILE A 73 -14.43 -0.96 -3.77
C ILE A 73 -13.58 -1.02 -2.49
N ILE A 74 -13.42 -2.23 -1.96
CA ILE A 74 -12.48 -2.51 -0.85
C ILE A 74 -11.30 -3.32 -1.37
N HIS A 75 -10.09 -2.96 -0.93
CA HIS A 75 -8.85 -3.58 -1.40
C HIS A 75 -8.68 -4.99 -0.83
N ARG A 76 -8.90 -5.15 0.49
CA ARG A 76 -8.88 -6.40 1.29
C ARG A 76 -7.52 -7.04 1.53
N ASP A 77 -6.49 -6.63 0.78
CA ASP A 77 -5.11 -7.09 0.92
C ASP A 77 -4.10 -5.94 0.82
N LEU A 78 -4.41 -4.83 1.50
CA LEU A 78 -3.57 -3.64 1.47
C LEU A 78 -2.35 -3.84 2.37
N HIS A 79 -1.15 -3.83 1.80
CA HIS A 79 0.10 -3.99 2.56
C HIS A 79 1.30 -3.48 1.75
N SER A 80 2.47 -3.31 2.37
CA SER A 80 3.61 -2.64 1.71
C SER A 80 4.17 -3.37 0.49
N LYS A 81 3.93 -4.68 0.33
CA LYS A 81 4.26 -5.38 -0.93
C LYS A 81 3.29 -5.12 -2.09
N ASN A 82 2.09 -4.59 -1.80
CA ASN A 82 1.05 -4.20 -2.76
C ASN A 82 1.00 -2.68 -2.94
N ILE A 83 1.95 -1.95 -2.37
CA ILE A 83 2.22 -0.55 -2.69
C ILE A 83 3.47 -0.52 -3.55
N LEU A 84 3.37 -0.02 -4.77
CA LEU A 84 4.46 0.10 -5.71
C LEU A 84 5.01 1.52 -5.71
N VAL A 85 6.29 1.68 -6.05
CA VAL A 85 6.99 2.96 -6.12
C VAL A 85 7.42 3.21 -7.56
N ASN A 86 6.97 4.34 -8.10
CA ASN A 86 7.26 4.75 -9.47
C ASN A 86 7.70 6.22 -9.48
N ASN A 87 9.00 6.47 -9.67
CA ASN A 87 9.61 7.80 -9.62
C ASN A 87 9.25 8.57 -8.33
N GLY A 88 9.42 7.92 -7.19
CA GLY A 88 9.10 8.45 -5.86
C GLY A 88 7.60 8.52 -5.51
N LYS A 89 6.70 8.23 -6.46
CA LYS A 89 5.24 8.22 -6.23
C LYS A 89 4.77 6.83 -5.85
N LEU A 90 3.84 6.75 -4.89
CA LEU A 90 3.30 5.48 -4.42
C LEU A 90 1.98 5.16 -5.14
N LEU A 91 1.85 3.90 -5.56
CA LEU A 91 0.72 3.37 -6.32
C LEU A 91 0.15 2.15 -5.59
N ILE A 92 -1.16 2.11 -5.35
CA ILE A 92 -1.83 0.89 -4.86
C ILE A 92 -1.93 -0.11 -6.01
N ALA A 93 -1.54 -1.35 -5.76
CA ALA A 93 -1.50 -2.43 -6.73
C ALA A 93 -2.12 -3.73 -6.16
N ASP A 94 -2.28 -4.72 -7.03
CA ASP A 94 -2.83 -6.05 -6.73
C ASP A 94 -4.26 -6.04 -6.17
N PHE A 95 -5.21 -5.82 -7.07
CA PHE A 95 -6.65 -5.89 -6.78
C PHE A 95 -7.22 -7.31 -6.88
N GLY A 96 -6.38 -8.36 -6.80
CA GLY A 96 -6.80 -9.75 -6.98
C GLY A 96 -7.81 -10.24 -5.94
N LEU A 97 -7.79 -9.65 -4.74
CA LEU A 97 -8.72 -9.96 -3.65
C LEU A 97 -9.81 -8.90 -3.45
N SER A 98 -9.75 -7.80 -4.19
CA SER A 98 -10.66 -6.66 -4.06
C SER A 98 -12.07 -7.01 -4.50
N LYS A 99 -13.07 -6.34 -3.89
CA LYS A 99 -14.49 -6.58 -4.17
C LYS A 99 -15.30 -5.29 -4.07
N LYS A 100 -16.44 -5.24 -4.76
CA LYS A 100 -17.48 -4.24 -4.47
C LYS A 100 -18.12 -4.53 -3.12
N LEU A 101 -18.50 -3.49 -2.39
CA LEU A 101 -19.18 -3.61 -1.11
C LEU A 101 -20.49 -4.43 -1.20
N ALA A 102 -21.21 -4.27 -2.31
CA ALA A 102 -22.45 -5.00 -2.60
C ALA A 102 -22.26 -6.52 -2.80
N GLU A 103 -21.04 -6.97 -3.15
CA GLU A 103 -20.73 -8.38 -3.43
C GLU A 103 -20.25 -9.15 -2.18
N ILE A 104 -20.25 -8.52 -1.00
CA ILE A 104 -19.68 -9.10 0.22
C ILE A 104 -20.67 -10.02 0.93
N THR A 105 -20.35 -11.31 0.92
CA THR A 105 -21.09 -12.36 1.62
C THR A 105 -20.44 -12.69 2.98
N THR A 106 -21.22 -13.29 3.90
CA THR A 106 -20.80 -13.60 5.28
C THR A 106 -19.69 -14.66 5.36
N ASN A 107 -19.51 -15.46 4.32
CA ASN A 107 -18.65 -16.66 4.34
C ASN A 107 -17.42 -16.49 3.45
N SER A 108 -16.88 -15.27 3.39
CA SER A 108 -15.74 -14.98 2.54
C SER A 108 -14.49 -15.72 3.05
N VAL A 109 -14.14 -16.82 2.38
CA VAL A 109 -12.88 -17.59 2.58
C VAL A 109 -11.64 -16.67 2.48
N GLY A 110 -11.79 -15.50 1.86
CA GLY A 110 -10.76 -14.46 1.73
C GLY A 110 -10.51 -13.59 2.96
N ASN A 111 -11.21 -13.77 4.08
CA ASN A 111 -11.00 -12.90 5.26
C ASN A 111 -9.60 -13.02 5.86
N ARG A 112 -9.00 -14.21 5.81
CA ARG A 112 -7.64 -14.49 6.31
C ARG A 112 -6.59 -14.63 5.20
N GLN A 113 -6.94 -14.28 3.97
CA GLN A 113 -5.96 -14.20 2.88
C GLN A 113 -5.20 -12.88 2.97
N GLY A 114 -3.92 -12.91 2.63
CA GLY A 114 -3.04 -11.75 2.65
C GLY A 114 -1.87 -11.87 3.64
N MET A 115 -1.25 -10.73 3.94
CA MET A 115 -0.22 -10.61 4.97
C MET A 115 -0.86 -10.41 6.36
N ILE A 116 -0.62 -11.35 7.28
CA ILE A 116 -1.27 -11.43 8.61
C ILE A 116 -1.16 -10.11 9.38
N GLU A 117 -0.01 -9.45 9.30
CA GLU A 117 0.30 -8.19 9.96
C GLU A 117 -0.68 -7.05 9.62
N TYR A 118 -1.32 -7.11 8.45
CA TYR A 118 -2.23 -6.09 7.92
C TYR A 118 -3.70 -6.54 7.97
N ILE A 119 -3.97 -7.76 8.44
CA ILE A 119 -5.33 -8.28 8.58
C ILE A 119 -5.90 -7.83 9.92
N GLU A 120 -7.08 -7.22 9.90
CA GLU A 120 -7.69 -6.70 11.12
C GLU A 120 -8.09 -7.80 12.13
N PRO A 121 -8.09 -7.50 13.44
CA PRO A 121 -8.36 -8.46 14.51
C PRO A 121 -9.68 -9.21 14.37
N GLN A 122 -10.72 -8.56 13.85
CA GLN A 122 -12.06 -9.15 13.74
C GLN A 122 -12.09 -10.37 12.81
N CYS A 123 -11.19 -10.46 11.84
CA CYS A 123 -11.03 -11.63 10.96
C CYS A 123 -10.54 -12.89 11.72
N PHE A 124 -9.89 -12.70 12.87
CA PHE A 124 -9.42 -13.77 13.75
C PHE A 124 -10.42 -14.07 14.87
N LYS A 125 -11.22 -13.07 15.29
CA LYS A 125 -12.26 -13.21 16.32
C LYS A 125 -13.54 -13.87 15.79
N ASN A 126 -13.97 -13.55 14.58
CA ASN A 126 -15.23 -14.03 14.01
C ASN A 126 -15.02 -14.60 12.60
N LYS A 127 -15.32 -15.90 12.42
CA LYS A 127 -15.21 -16.59 11.13
C LYS A 127 -16.14 -16.01 10.05
N ASN A 128 -17.27 -15.44 10.46
CA ASN A 128 -18.29 -14.86 9.58
C ASN A 128 -18.17 -13.33 9.46
N TYR A 129 -17.04 -12.76 9.92
CA TYR A 129 -16.81 -11.32 9.81
C TYR A 129 -16.83 -10.88 8.33
N LYS A 130 -17.37 -9.71 8.05
CA LYS A 130 -17.33 -9.13 6.71
C LYS A 130 -16.35 -7.97 6.71
N LYS A 131 -15.26 -8.12 5.95
CA LYS A 131 -14.38 -6.98 5.68
C LYS A 131 -15.17 -5.87 4.99
N ASP A 132 -14.89 -4.62 5.34
CA ASP A 132 -15.48 -3.43 4.75
C ASP A 132 -14.38 -2.35 4.55
N LYS A 133 -14.77 -1.09 4.31
CA LYS A 133 -13.81 0.00 4.15
C LYS A 133 -12.94 0.19 5.40
N LYS A 134 -13.46 -0.08 6.60
CA LYS A 134 -12.71 0.02 7.87
C LYS A 134 -11.65 -1.07 7.99
N SER A 135 -11.79 -2.19 7.27
CA SER A 135 -10.72 -3.18 7.13
C SER A 135 -9.50 -2.61 6.43
N ASP A 136 -9.70 -1.88 5.32
CA ASP A 136 -8.58 -1.24 4.63
C ASP A 136 -7.99 -0.10 5.47
N ILE A 137 -8.79 0.60 6.28
CA ILE A 137 -8.29 1.62 7.22
C ILE A 137 -7.36 0.99 8.28
N TYR A 138 -7.68 -0.21 8.78
CA TYR A 138 -6.77 -0.93 9.67
C TYR A 138 -5.41 -1.16 9.00
N SER A 139 -5.44 -1.71 7.78
CA SER A 139 -4.23 -1.97 7.00
C SER A 139 -3.45 -0.69 6.68
N LEU A 140 -4.16 0.43 6.44
CA LEU A 140 -3.56 1.76 6.31
C LEU A 140 -2.80 2.15 7.58
N GLY A 141 -3.37 1.93 8.77
CA GLY A 141 -2.68 2.19 10.05
C GLY A 141 -1.34 1.45 10.15
N VAL A 142 -1.33 0.17 9.79
CA VAL A 142 -0.09 -0.64 9.78
C VAL A 142 0.92 -0.09 8.76
N LEU A 143 0.48 0.30 7.56
CA LEU A 143 1.32 0.95 6.55
C LEU A 143 1.91 2.27 7.03
N LEU A 144 1.11 3.10 7.70
CA LEU A 144 1.58 4.39 8.22
C LEU A 144 2.65 4.19 9.29
N TRP A 145 2.48 3.22 10.19
CA TRP A 145 3.51 2.83 11.17
C TRP A 145 4.77 2.29 10.49
N GLU A 146 4.64 1.46 9.46
CA GLU A 146 5.79 0.95 8.72
C GLU A 146 6.57 2.05 7.99
N ILE A 147 5.88 3.07 7.47
CA ILE A 147 6.52 4.26 6.88
C ILE A 147 7.24 5.09 7.95
N SER A 148 6.69 5.23 9.16
CA SER A 148 7.35 5.97 10.24
C SER A 148 8.60 5.24 10.74
N SER A 149 8.49 3.92 10.91
CA SER A 149 9.50 3.06 11.54
C SER A 149 10.57 2.55 10.59
N GLY A 150 10.23 2.31 9.32
CA GLY A 150 11.08 1.60 8.36
C GLY A 150 11.23 0.11 8.68
N ARG A 151 10.49 -0.40 9.68
CA ARG A 151 10.58 -1.76 10.19
C ARG A 151 9.48 -2.63 9.61
N ILE A 152 9.75 -3.92 9.55
CA ILE A 152 8.73 -4.91 9.20
C ILE A 152 7.77 -5.03 10.39
N PRO A 153 6.45 -4.88 10.19
CA PRO A 153 5.50 -5.10 11.28
C PRO A 153 5.62 -6.51 11.86
N PHE A 154 5.55 -6.58 13.18
CA PHE A 154 5.71 -7.74 14.05
C PHE A 154 6.98 -8.56 13.76
N SER A 155 8.10 -7.89 13.44
CA SER A 155 9.36 -8.58 13.09
C SER A 155 9.90 -9.49 14.18
N ASP A 156 9.59 -9.16 15.45
CA ASP A 156 10.13 -9.84 16.62
C ASP A 156 9.19 -10.94 17.13
N CYS A 157 8.01 -11.10 16.51
CA CYS A 157 7.02 -12.11 16.86
C CYS A 157 7.18 -13.38 16.03
N SER A 158 6.94 -14.53 16.67
CA SER A 158 6.79 -15.78 15.94
C SER A 158 5.57 -15.71 15.01
N ARG A 159 5.77 -16.02 13.73
CA ARG A 159 4.71 -16.03 12.71
C ARG A 159 3.55 -16.95 13.06
N ASP A 160 3.81 -18.04 13.78
CA ASP A 160 2.81 -19.03 14.16
C ASP A 160 1.88 -18.55 15.28
N LEU A 161 2.29 -17.51 16.02
CA LEU A 161 1.51 -16.91 17.12
C LEU A 161 0.96 -15.51 16.77
N LEU A 162 1.29 -14.99 15.59
CA LEU A 162 0.98 -13.62 15.22
C LEU A 162 -0.53 -13.35 15.17
N ASP A 163 -1.33 -14.30 14.68
CA ASP A 163 -2.78 -14.16 14.65
C ASP A 163 -3.39 -14.09 16.06
N TYR A 164 -2.82 -14.82 17.02
CA TYR A 164 -3.20 -14.76 18.43
C TYR A 164 -2.90 -13.37 19.03
N TYR A 165 -1.71 -12.83 18.82
CA TYR A 165 -1.34 -11.49 19.32
C TYR A 165 -2.23 -10.39 18.73
N ILE A 166 -2.37 -10.35 17.40
CA ILE A 166 -3.22 -9.35 16.73
C ILE A 166 -4.67 -9.46 17.22
N LYS A 167 -5.17 -10.69 17.38
CA LYS A 167 -6.52 -10.95 17.90
C LYS A 167 -6.71 -10.40 19.32
N ASN A 168 -5.68 -10.42 20.17
CA ASN A 168 -5.76 -9.94 21.55
C ASN A 168 -5.47 -8.44 21.71
N GLY A 169 -5.25 -7.73 20.61
CA GLY A 169 -5.07 -6.28 20.62
C GLY A 169 -3.61 -5.84 20.66
N ASP A 170 -2.65 -6.76 20.61
CA ASP A 170 -1.22 -6.43 20.53
C ASP A 170 -0.94 -5.63 19.26
N ARG A 171 -0.15 -4.57 19.41
CA ARG A 171 0.25 -3.64 18.35
C ARG A 171 1.71 -3.27 18.55
N GLU A 172 2.26 -2.71 17.48
CA GLU A 172 3.61 -2.16 17.51
C GLU A 172 3.73 -0.98 18.47
N ASP A 173 4.91 -0.87 19.08
CA ASP A 173 5.26 0.26 19.90
C ASP A 173 5.45 1.52 19.04
N PRO A 174 5.11 2.71 19.57
CA PRO A 174 5.48 3.98 18.95
C PRO A 174 6.99 4.10 18.76
N ILE A 175 7.40 4.70 17.64
CA ILE A 175 8.81 4.93 17.34
C ILE A 175 9.20 6.36 17.70
N ASP A 176 10.28 6.49 18.46
CA ASP A 176 10.88 7.77 18.82
C ASP A 176 11.15 8.65 17.59
N GLY A 177 10.85 9.93 17.72
CA GLY A 177 10.96 10.90 16.61
C GLY A 177 9.79 10.90 15.63
N THR A 178 8.75 10.09 15.87
CA THR A 178 7.48 10.19 15.13
C THR A 178 6.68 11.43 15.58
N PRO A 179 6.24 12.31 14.66
CA PRO A 179 5.38 13.44 14.98
C PRO A 179 4.11 12.98 15.70
N PRO A 180 3.73 13.61 16.84
CA PRO A 180 2.61 13.14 17.66
C PRO A 180 1.27 13.01 16.90
N LYS A 181 1.01 13.91 15.95
CA LYS A 181 -0.20 13.85 15.11
C LYS A 181 -0.20 12.63 14.18
N TYR A 182 0.95 12.31 13.58
CA TYR A 182 1.11 11.15 12.70
C TYR A 182 1.01 9.83 13.50
N GLN A 183 1.60 9.80 14.69
CA GLN A 183 1.46 8.70 15.63
C GLN A 183 0.00 8.44 15.99
N LYS A 184 -0.69 9.49 16.45
CA LYS A 184 -2.11 9.41 16.80
C LYS A 184 -2.94 8.90 15.63
N LEU A 185 -2.64 9.36 14.41
CA LEU A 185 -3.36 8.95 13.20
C LEU A 185 -3.29 7.44 12.97
N TYR A 186 -2.09 6.85 12.93
CA TYR A 186 -1.99 5.40 12.69
C TYR A 186 -2.57 4.60 13.86
N GLN A 187 -2.50 5.14 15.09
CA GLN A 187 -3.11 4.50 16.25
C GLN A 187 -4.63 4.50 16.22
N GLU A 188 -5.25 5.56 15.71
CA GLU A 188 -6.70 5.60 15.45
C GLU A 188 -7.09 4.64 14.31
N CYS A 189 -6.25 4.51 13.28
CA CYS A 189 -6.52 3.63 12.14
C CYS A 189 -6.58 2.14 12.51
N TRP A 190 -5.69 1.64 13.36
CA TRP A 190 -5.61 0.23 13.70
C TRP A 190 -6.39 -0.15 14.98
N ASN A 191 -7.33 0.71 15.40
CA ASN A 191 -8.17 0.48 16.56
C ASN A 191 -8.89 -0.88 16.45
N ASP A 192 -8.99 -1.58 17.58
CA ASP A 192 -9.63 -2.90 17.65
C ASP A 192 -11.10 -2.85 17.21
N GLU A 193 -11.83 -1.80 17.60
CA GLU A 193 -13.23 -1.60 17.22
C GLU A 193 -13.29 -0.94 15.83
N PRO A 194 -13.77 -1.64 14.77
CA PRO A 194 -13.77 -1.10 13.41
C PRO A 194 -14.52 0.23 13.27
N LYS A 195 -15.61 0.41 14.03
CA LYS A 195 -16.41 1.64 14.00
C LYS A 195 -15.68 2.85 14.58
N SER A 196 -14.73 2.63 15.49
CA SER A 196 -13.92 3.68 16.10
C SER A 196 -12.80 4.19 15.19
N ARG A 197 -12.47 3.45 14.13
CA ARG A 197 -11.46 3.86 13.15
C ARG A 197 -11.95 5.09 12.37
N PRO A 198 -11.09 6.05 12.00
CA PRO A 198 -11.47 7.18 11.16
C PRO A 198 -11.98 6.73 9.78
N ASP A 199 -12.76 7.56 9.10
CA ASP A 199 -12.99 7.38 7.67
C ASP A 199 -11.79 7.90 6.87
N ILE A 200 -11.77 7.59 5.57
CA ILE A 200 -10.66 7.98 4.71
C ILE A 200 -10.54 9.50 4.52
N GLU A 201 -11.64 10.24 4.67
CA GLU A 201 -11.67 11.69 4.56
C GLU A 201 -10.94 12.35 5.73
N LYS A 202 -11.23 11.92 6.96
CA LYS A 202 -10.54 12.37 8.17
C LYS A 202 -9.05 12.06 8.12
N ASN A 203 -8.66 10.89 7.61
CA ASN A 203 -7.25 10.54 7.39
C ASN A 203 -6.55 11.50 6.41
N THR A 204 -7.20 11.78 5.28
CA THR A 204 -6.69 12.69 4.26
C THR A 204 -6.46 14.08 4.85
N PHE A 205 -7.44 14.60 5.60
CA PHE A 205 -7.36 15.92 6.23
C PHE A 205 -6.21 16.03 7.24
N TYR A 206 -6.00 15.02 8.09
CA TYR A 206 -4.89 15.03 9.05
C TYR A 206 -3.52 15.05 8.37
N LEU A 207 -3.35 14.29 7.29
CA LEU A 207 -2.09 14.25 6.57
C LEU A 207 -1.82 15.56 5.83
N GLN A 208 -2.84 16.15 5.20
CA GLN A 208 -2.73 17.45 4.52
C GLN A 208 -2.38 18.57 5.51
N SER A 209 -3.04 18.61 6.66
CA SER A 209 -2.74 19.60 7.72
C SER A 209 -1.39 19.39 8.41
N SER A 210 -0.71 18.27 8.14
CA SER A 210 0.63 17.97 8.63
C SER A 210 1.73 18.31 7.62
N GLN A 211 1.37 18.68 6.37
CA GLN A 211 2.36 19.23 5.44
C GLN A 211 2.80 20.62 5.93
N PRO A 212 4.11 20.92 5.94
CA PRO A 212 4.55 22.29 6.14
C PRO A 212 3.97 23.14 4.99
N HIS A 213 3.31 24.24 5.33
CA HIS A 213 2.89 25.23 4.34
C HIS A 213 4.14 25.70 3.60
N ILE A 214 4.32 25.22 2.36
CA ILE A 214 5.24 25.87 1.42
C ILE A 214 4.54 27.18 1.06
N HIS A 215 4.84 28.25 1.79
CA HIS A 215 4.59 29.58 1.26
C HIS A 215 5.45 29.69 0.01
N ASN A 216 4.80 29.66 -1.17
CA ASN A 216 5.38 30.17 -2.40
C ASN A 216 5.66 31.66 -2.15
N VAL A 217 6.88 31.97 -1.72
CA VAL A 217 7.42 33.32 -1.89
C VAL A 217 7.85 33.38 -3.33
N ASP A 218 7.00 33.95 -4.17
CA ASP A 218 7.38 34.47 -5.48
C ASP A 218 8.45 35.55 -5.28
N ASN A 219 9.72 35.15 -5.16
CA ASN A 219 10.85 36.07 -5.24
C ASN A 219 11.41 36.02 -6.65
N ASN A 220 10.79 36.87 -7.46
CA ASN A 220 11.36 37.41 -8.67
C ASN A 220 12.59 38.26 -8.30
N SER A 221 13.79 37.69 -8.36
CA SER A 221 15.02 38.46 -8.47
C SER A 221 16.11 37.67 -9.21
N ASN A 222 16.24 38.01 -10.49
CA ASN A 222 17.45 37.82 -11.27
C ASN A 222 18.67 38.35 -10.52
N SER A 223 19.65 37.49 -10.22
CA SER A 223 21.06 37.88 -10.38
C SER A 223 21.93 36.66 -10.63
N LYS A 224 22.80 36.84 -11.62
CA LYS A 224 23.73 35.89 -12.24
C LYS A 224 24.72 35.31 -11.23
N PHE A 225 25.04 34.03 -11.36
CA PHE A 225 26.41 33.55 -11.18
C PHE A 225 26.72 32.47 -12.23
N SER A 226 27.82 32.74 -12.94
CA SER A 226 28.43 31.99 -14.03
C SER A 226 29.31 30.84 -13.51
N ASP A 227 29.31 29.76 -14.29
CA ASP A 227 30.39 28.81 -14.63
C ASP A 227 31.34 28.31 -13.53
N ILE A 228 31.46 26.98 -13.41
CA ILE A 228 32.71 26.23 -13.65
C ILE A 228 32.40 24.73 -13.81
N ASP A 229 33.08 24.19 -14.83
CA ASP A 229 33.13 22.84 -15.39
C ASP A 229 33.57 21.73 -14.41
N ASP A 230 33.09 20.49 -14.60
CA ASP A 230 33.73 19.46 -15.47
C ASP A 230 33.53 18.00 -14.95
N PHE A 231 33.17 17.11 -15.88
CA PHE A 231 33.44 15.65 -16.01
C PHE A 231 33.31 14.70 -14.78
N TYR A 232 32.70 13.51 -14.85
CA TYR A 232 33.00 12.40 -15.77
C TYR A 232 31.77 11.49 -16.02
N ILE A 233 31.61 11.08 -17.28
CA ILE A 233 30.86 9.89 -17.69
C ILE A 233 31.79 8.68 -17.55
N THR A 234 31.35 7.64 -16.84
CA THR A 234 31.80 6.27 -17.12
C THR A 234 30.59 5.34 -17.12
N SER A 235 30.30 4.84 -18.31
CA SER A 235 29.44 3.69 -18.56
C SER A 235 30.04 2.44 -17.94
N ASP A 236 29.25 1.68 -17.18
CA ASP A 236 29.51 0.25 -17.05
C ASP A 236 28.24 -0.58 -17.13
N ARG A 237 28.30 -1.52 -18.07
CA ARG A 237 27.30 -2.54 -18.39
C ARG A 237 27.19 -3.53 -17.24
N LEU A 238 25.98 -3.91 -16.84
CA LEU A 238 25.77 -5.18 -16.12
C LEU A 238 24.67 -6.03 -16.75
N ASN A 239 25.09 -7.28 -16.93
CA ASN A 239 24.45 -8.40 -17.59
C ASN A 239 23.13 -8.82 -16.94
N LEU A 240 22.19 -9.17 -17.80
CA LEU A 240 20.97 -9.90 -17.47
C LEU A 240 21.30 -11.34 -17.06
N ASN A 241 20.77 -11.80 -15.93
CA ASN A 241 20.40 -13.21 -15.78
C ASN A 241 19.25 -13.36 -14.78
N SER A 242 18.04 -13.39 -15.32
CA SER A 242 16.77 -13.62 -14.63
C SER A 242 16.42 -15.11 -14.67
N ARG A 243 16.56 -15.83 -13.55
CA ARG A 243 15.96 -17.17 -13.42
C ARG A 243 15.74 -17.59 -11.95
N SER A 244 14.94 -16.84 -11.21
CA SER A 244 14.45 -17.33 -9.89
C SER A 244 13.11 -16.76 -9.39
N LYS A 245 12.53 -15.73 -10.00
CA LYS A 245 11.25 -15.13 -9.52
C LYS A 245 9.95 -15.79 -10.04
N MET A 246 10.03 -16.85 -10.84
CA MET A 246 8.87 -17.42 -11.55
C MET A 246 8.06 -18.48 -10.75
N LYS A 247 8.31 -18.62 -9.44
CA LYS A 247 7.65 -19.65 -8.60
C LYS A 247 6.53 -19.12 -7.70
N SER A 248 6.47 -17.83 -7.33
CA SER A 248 5.43 -17.34 -6.42
C SER A 248 4.15 -16.84 -7.12
N THR A 249 4.23 -16.39 -8.38
CA THR A 249 3.07 -15.93 -9.17
C THR A 249 2.19 -17.07 -9.72
N LYS A 250 2.71 -18.30 -9.77
CA LYS A 250 1.97 -19.47 -10.31
C LYS A 250 0.81 -19.94 -9.44
N ARG A 251 0.77 -19.60 -8.15
CA ARG A 251 -0.25 -20.12 -7.21
C ARG A 251 -1.49 -19.23 -7.10
N ILE A 252 -1.39 -17.96 -7.47
CA ILE A 252 -2.48 -16.98 -7.33
C ILE A 252 -3.39 -16.99 -8.56
N MET A 253 -2.85 -17.15 -9.78
CA MET A 253 -3.68 -17.18 -11.00
C MET A 253 -4.56 -18.42 -11.13
N LYS A 254 -4.17 -19.57 -10.54
CA LYS A 254 -4.98 -20.80 -10.60
C LYS A 254 -6.30 -20.68 -9.81
N LYS A 255 -6.41 -19.75 -8.86
CA LYS A 255 -7.59 -19.60 -7.99
C LYS A 255 -8.55 -18.51 -8.46
N ILE A 256 -8.04 -17.48 -9.16
CA ILE A 256 -8.90 -16.45 -9.78
C ILE A 256 -9.77 -17.07 -10.89
N ILE A 257 -9.31 -18.14 -11.54
CA ILE A 257 -10.05 -18.80 -12.62
C ILE A 257 -11.14 -19.76 -12.10
N SER A 258 -11.04 -20.31 -10.87
CA SER A 258 -12.03 -21.26 -10.35
C SER A 258 -13.25 -20.61 -9.68
N GLU A 259 -13.19 -19.33 -9.33
CA GLU A 259 -14.28 -18.62 -8.63
C GLU A 259 -15.02 -17.59 -9.51
N LEU A 260 -14.67 -17.48 -10.80
CA LEU A 260 -15.24 -16.48 -11.73
C LEU A 260 -15.99 -17.07 -12.93
N TRP A 261 -16.13 -18.40 -13.02
CA TRP A 261 -16.92 -19.08 -14.05
C TRP A 261 -17.60 -20.33 -13.51
N LEU A 262 -18.76 -20.14 -12.88
CA LEU A 262 -19.91 -21.03 -13.00
C LEU A 262 -21.15 -20.11 -13.00
N ASP A 263 -21.86 -20.18 -14.12
CA ASP A 263 -23.10 -19.51 -14.54
C ASP A 263 -23.03 -18.00 -14.92
#